data_AF-A0A9E0VQQ0-F1
#
_entry.id   AF-A0A9E0VQQ0-F1
#
_cell.length_a   1.000
_cell.length_b   1.000
_cell.length_c   1.000
_cell.angle_alpha   90.00
_cell.angle_beta   90.00
_cell.angle_gamma   90.00
#
_symmetry.space_group_name_H-M   'P 1'
#
loop_
_entity.id
_entity.type
_entity.pdbx_description
1 polymer ?
#
loop_
_entity_poly.entity_id
_entity_poly.type
_entity_poly.pdbx_seq_one_letter_code
_entity_poly.pdbx_strand_id
1 'polypeptide(L)'
;PSEKDWSLDDITREMEITRQYGMGHAYFRSKFFTDNTKGIYDFATNGFDIAPALVPAMTWIDSISPKPPTGITQSDGVLLWNKEMNITYNIYSSKTWPVDISKSENLMLARQETNNINIPTNDDRYYAITAMDRYGNESEAVQSATKVCNTAKFISNDGEKAMLPAWYNECDGMIIATGLNGNTIKTLRTKSNTIDIRSLKDGMYQIRIINKKDISHRIGFIKIKRF
;
A
#
# COMPACT_ATOMS: atom_id res chain seq x y z
N PRO A 1 -4.58 -49.13 9.09
CA PRO A 1 -3.34 -48.30 9.07
C PRO A 1 -2.94 -47.95 10.51
N SER A 2 -1.66 -48.13 10.88
CA SER A 2 -1.15 -47.68 12.17
C SER A 2 -1.05 -46.15 12.18
N GLU A 3 -1.31 -45.54 13.35
CA GLU A 3 -1.08 -44.12 13.56
C GLU A 3 0.41 -43.83 13.31
N LYS A 4 0.69 -42.86 12.44
CA LYS A 4 2.06 -42.45 12.16
C LYS A 4 2.43 -41.32 13.13
N ASP A 5 3.56 -41.45 13.81
CA ASP A 5 4.06 -40.51 14.82
C ASP A 5 4.87 -39.36 14.19
N TRP A 6 4.21 -38.45 13.47
CA TRP A 6 4.88 -37.45 12.62
C TRP A 6 5.64 -36.41 13.44
N SER A 7 6.84 -36.04 13.00
CA SER A 7 7.60 -34.98 13.68
C SER A 7 6.94 -33.62 13.46
N LEU A 8 7.27 -32.63 14.29
CA LEU A 8 6.81 -31.26 14.08
C LEU A 8 7.28 -30.74 12.70
N ASP A 9 8.54 -31.02 12.35
CA ASP A 9 9.15 -30.59 11.08
C ASP A 9 8.41 -31.12 9.84
N ASP A 10 7.89 -32.35 9.89
CA ASP A 10 7.09 -32.91 8.80
C ASP A 10 5.79 -32.12 8.62
N ILE A 11 5.12 -31.79 9.74
CA ILE A 11 3.85 -31.06 9.74
C ILE A 11 4.05 -29.62 9.26
N THR A 12 5.07 -28.92 9.77
CA THR A 12 5.34 -27.53 9.38
C THR A 12 5.72 -27.42 7.91
N ARG A 13 6.49 -28.38 7.39
CA ARG A 13 6.82 -28.47 5.96
C ARG A 13 5.58 -28.66 5.10
N GLU A 14 4.63 -29.50 5.51
CA GLU A 14 3.36 -29.65 4.79
C GLU A 14 2.53 -28.36 4.80
N MET A 15 2.49 -27.66 5.93
CA MET A 15 1.86 -26.34 6.01
C MET A 15 2.50 -25.36 5.01
N GLU A 16 3.83 -25.27 4.96
CA GLU A 16 4.54 -24.43 3.98
C GLU A 16 4.22 -24.78 2.53
N ILE A 17 4.15 -26.07 2.20
CA ILE A 17 3.76 -26.54 0.86
C ILE A 17 2.34 -26.06 0.53
N THR A 18 1.37 -26.22 1.43
CA THR A 18 0.00 -25.75 1.16
C THR A 18 -0.03 -24.24 0.90
N ARG A 19 0.70 -23.44 1.68
CA ARG A 19 0.81 -21.98 1.48
C ARG A 19 1.44 -21.63 0.15
N GLN A 20 2.49 -22.34 -0.27
CA GLN A 20 3.14 -22.13 -1.56
C GLN A 20 2.16 -22.30 -2.73
N TYR A 21 1.23 -23.25 -2.61
CA TYR A 21 0.19 -23.49 -3.62
C TYR A 21 -1.08 -22.64 -3.42
N GLY A 22 -1.10 -21.72 -2.45
CA GLY A 22 -2.28 -20.90 -2.15
C GLY A 22 -3.46 -21.71 -1.57
N MET A 23 -3.17 -22.88 -1.00
CA MET A 23 -4.16 -23.75 -0.38
C MET A 23 -4.25 -23.49 1.12
N GLY A 24 -5.43 -23.72 1.68
CA GLY A 24 -5.62 -23.78 3.13
C GLY A 24 -5.25 -25.16 3.68
N HIS A 25 -5.22 -25.25 5.00
CA HIS A 25 -5.06 -26.51 5.73
C HIS A 25 -6.15 -26.61 6.81
N ALA A 26 -6.43 -27.84 7.26
CA ALA A 26 -7.40 -28.10 8.33
C ALA A 26 -6.83 -29.14 9.29
N TYR A 27 -7.08 -28.95 10.59
CA TYR A 27 -6.58 -29.83 11.65
C TYR A 27 -7.64 -30.85 12.08
N PHE A 28 -7.27 -32.12 12.13
CA PHE A 28 -8.10 -33.19 12.69
C PHE A 28 -7.24 -34.17 13.51
N ARG A 29 -7.58 -34.51 14.76
CA ARG A 29 -8.66 -33.99 15.61
C ARG A 29 -8.29 -32.62 16.20
N SER A 30 -9.25 -31.71 16.33
CA SER A 30 -9.02 -30.35 16.88
C SER A 30 -8.33 -30.35 18.25
N LYS A 31 -8.61 -31.36 19.08
CA LYS A 31 -7.99 -31.53 20.40
C LYS A 31 -6.46 -31.55 20.35
N PHE A 32 -5.84 -32.21 19.36
CA PHE A 32 -4.37 -32.25 19.26
C PHE A 32 -3.77 -30.89 18.90
N PHE A 33 -4.50 -30.12 18.08
CA PHE A 33 -4.11 -28.75 17.80
C PHE A 33 -4.25 -27.89 19.07
N THR A 34 -5.41 -27.89 19.72
CA THR A 34 -5.66 -27.03 20.90
C THR A 34 -4.86 -27.43 22.14
N ASP A 35 -4.52 -28.71 22.30
CA ASP A 35 -3.64 -29.20 23.38
C ASP A 35 -2.15 -28.91 23.07
N ASN A 36 -1.86 -28.24 21.95
CA ASN A 36 -0.52 -27.93 21.46
C ASN A 36 0.38 -29.18 21.37
N THR A 37 -0.19 -30.30 20.93
CA THR A 37 0.55 -31.55 20.75
C THR A 37 1.75 -31.29 19.84
N LYS A 38 2.96 -31.62 20.31
CA LYS A 38 4.24 -31.41 19.62
C LYS A 38 4.58 -29.95 19.28
N GLY A 39 3.89 -28.95 19.83
CA GLY A 39 4.15 -27.54 19.54
C GLY A 39 3.46 -27.00 18.28
N ILE A 40 2.50 -27.73 17.71
CA ILE A 40 1.83 -27.33 16.45
C ILE A 40 1.07 -26.01 16.61
N TYR A 41 0.39 -25.81 17.75
CA TYR A 41 -0.35 -24.57 18.01
C TYR A 41 0.60 -23.38 18.13
N ASP A 42 1.72 -23.55 18.84
CA ASP A 42 2.71 -22.49 18.99
C ASP A 42 3.35 -22.12 17.64
N PHE A 43 3.65 -23.11 16.79
CA PHE A 43 4.16 -22.86 15.45
C PHE A 43 3.12 -22.11 14.59
N ALA A 44 1.89 -22.61 14.56
CA ALA A 44 0.82 -22.01 13.76
C ALA A 44 0.56 -20.56 14.19
N THR A 45 0.46 -20.28 15.48
CA THR A 45 0.13 -18.94 16.00
C THR A 45 1.30 -17.97 15.97
N ASN A 46 2.51 -18.41 16.31
CA ASN A 46 3.67 -17.52 16.46
C ASN A 46 4.59 -17.47 15.25
N GLY A 47 4.52 -18.47 14.36
CA GLY A 47 5.43 -18.62 13.23
C GLY A 47 4.77 -18.55 11.85
N PHE A 48 3.54 -19.09 11.72
CA PHE A 48 2.94 -19.32 10.39
C PHE A 48 1.77 -18.38 10.06
N ASP A 49 0.76 -18.33 10.93
CA ASP A 49 -0.49 -17.58 10.76
C ASP A 49 -0.54 -16.38 11.72
N ILE A 50 0.54 -15.61 11.75
CA ILE A 50 0.77 -14.50 12.68
C ILE A 50 -0.21 -13.34 12.44
N ALA A 51 -0.58 -13.11 11.18
CA ALA A 51 -1.46 -12.02 10.78
C ALA A 51 -2.88 -12.53 10.52
N PRO A 52 -3.92 -11.75 10.88
CA PRO A 52 -5.28 -12.07 10.52
C PRO A 52 -5.44 -12.11 8.99
N ALA A 53 -6.31 -12.99 8.51
CA ALA A 53 -6.66 -13.11 7.10
C ALA A 53 -8.13 -12.77 6.89
N LEU A 54 -8.43 -12.09 5.78
CA LEU A 54 -9.80 -11.88 5.35
C LEU A 54 -10.36 -13.15 4.70
N VAL A 55 -11.65 -13.36 4.87
CA VAL A 55 -12.37 -14.39 4.10
C VAL A 55 -12.35 -13.95 2.63
N PRO A 56 -11.95 -14.82 1.69
CA PRO A 56 -11.94 -14.48 0.28
C PRO A 56 -13.29 -13.99 -0.23
N ALA A 57 -13.28 -12.99 -1.10
CA ALA A 57 -14.48 -12.46 -1.73
C ALA A 57 -15.18 -13.53 -2.56
N MET A 58 -16.50 -13.63 -2.43
CA MET A 58 -17.37 -14.53 -3.19
C MET A 58 -17.71 -13.95 -4.56
N THR A 59 -16.67 -13.69 -5.36
CA THR A 59 -16.75 -12.99 -6.65
C THR A 59 -17.61 -13.71 -7.70
N TRP A 60 -17.89 -14.99 -7.51
CA TRP A 60 -18.80 -15.77 -8.36
C TRP A 60 -20.28 -15.41 -8.16
N ILE A 61 -20.65 -14.81 -7.02
CA ILE A 61 -22.00 -14.31 -6.76
C ILE A 61 -22.09 -12.83 -7.09
N ASP A 62 -21.15 -12.03 -6.56
CA ASP A 62 -21.06 -10.60 -6.79
C ASP A 62 -19.60 -10.17 -6.81
N SER A 63 -19.21 -9.42 -7.83
CA SER A 63 -17.84 -8.93 -8.04
C SER A 63 -17.74 -7.41 -8.01
N ILE A 64 -18.83 -6.72 -7.68
CA ILE A 64 -18.86 -5.25 -7.63
C ILE A 64 -18.46 -4.80 -6.23
N SER A 65 -17.26 -4.24 -6.11
CA SER A 65 -16.83 -3.64 -4.85
C SER A 65 -17.71 -2.45 -4.43
N PRO A 66 -17.90 -2.24 -3.12
CA PRO A 66 -18.61 -1.06 -2.61
C PRO A 66 -17.84 0.23 -2.89
N LYS A 67 -18.46 1.37 -2.60
CA LYS A 67 -17.78 2.66 -2.72
C LYS A 67 -16.69 2.82 -1.65
N PRO A 68 -15.59 3.54 -1.94
CA PRO A 68 -14.59 3.86 -0.94
C PRO A 68 -15.18 4.66 0.23
N PRO A 69 -14.74 4.43 1.48
CA PRO A 69 -15.18 5.22 2.63
C PRO A 69 -14.90 6.71 2.45
N THR A 70 -15.75 7.56 3.04
CA THR A 70 -15.61 9.02 2.96
C THR A 70 -15.50 9.66 4.34
N GLY A 71 -15.04 10.91 4.39
CA GLY A 71 -14.97 11.67 5.64
C GLY A 71 -14.00 11.09 6.66
N ILE A 72 -12.91 10.46 6.21
CA ILE A 72 -11.91 9.89 7.13
C ILE A 72 -11.20 11.03 7.84
N THR A 73 -11.25 11.01 9.17
CA THR A 73 -10.55 11.96 10.03
C THR A 73 -9.81 11.23 11.14
N GLN A 74 -8.60 11.69 11.43
CA GLN A 74 -7.76 11.20 12.50
C GLN A 74 -7.50 12.36 13.46
N SER A 75 -8.07 12.30 14.67
CA SER A 75 -7.94 13.36 15.68
C SER A 75 -8.02 12.78 17.09
N ASP A 76 -7.17 13.27 18.00
CA ASP A 76 -7.25 13.02 19.45
C ASP A 76 -7.39 11.55 19.87
N GLY A 77 -6.65 10.65 19.20
CA GLY A 77 -6.70 9.22 19.52
C GLY A 77 -7.95 8.50 18.98
N VAL A 78 -8.65 9.09 18.02
CA VAL A 78 -9.80 8.47 17.35
C VAL A 78 -9.65 8.58 15.84
N LEU A 79 -9.93 7.47 15.16
CA LEU A 79 -10.09 7.42 13.70
C LEU A 79 -11.58 7.30 13.40
N LEU A 80 -12.14 8.27 12.67
CA LEU A 80 -13.56 8.34 12.29
C LEU A 80 -13.73 8.30 10.77
N TRP A 81 -14.88 7.80 10.32
CA TRP A 81 -15.32 7.82 8.93
C TRP A 81 -16.85 7.84 8.82
N ASN A 82 -17.36 8.11 7.62
CA ASN A 82 -18.78 8.04 7.34
C ASN A 82 -19.23 6.60 7.13
N LYS A 83 -20.21 6.15 7.92
CA LYS A 83 -20.78 4.80 7.80
C LYS A 83 -21.94 4.76 6.80
N GLU A 84 -21.84 3.84 5.85
CA GLU A 84 -22.92 3.41 4.97
C GLU A 84 -23.69 2.20 5.53
N MET A 85 -24.94 2.02 5.08
CA MET A 85 -25.80 0.92 5.51
C MET A 85 -25.38 -0.40 4.84
N ASN A 86 -25.41 -1.50 5.59
CA ASN A 86 -25.01 -2.85 5.12
C ASN A 86 -23.56 -2.98 4.62
N ILE A 87 -22.68 -2.05 5.04
CA ILE A 87 -21.25 -2.07 4.74
C ILE A 87 -20.47 -2.24 6.03
N THR A 88 -19.42 -3.06 5.97
CA THR A 88 -18.43 -3.20 7.04
C THR A 88 -17.10 -2.59 6.60
N TYR A 89 -16.19 -2.34 7.55
CA TYR A 89 -14.92 -1.68 7.26
C TYR A 89 -13.74 -2.52 7.72
N ASN A 90 -12.72 -2.61 6.87
CA ASN A 90 -11.42 -3.14 7.27
C ASN A 90 -10.46 -1.97 7.49
N ILE A 91 -9.73 -2.03 8.58
CA ILE A 91 -8.76 -1.00 8.97
C ILE A 91 -7.38 -1.62 8.90
N TYR A 92 -6.51 -0.94 8.16
CA TYR A 92 -5.12 -1.26 7.99
C TYR A 92 -4.27 -0.21 8.69
N SER A 93 -3.15 -0.61 9.31
CA SER A 93 -2.19 0.30 9.93
C SER A 93 -0.76 -0.04 9.51
N SER A 94 0.07 0.97 9.30
CA SER A 94 1.50 0.79 9.05
C SER A 94 2.31 1.99 9.49
N LYS A 95 3.59 1.79 9.83
CA LYS A 95 4.53 2.90 10.07
C LYS A 95 4.97 3.59 8.77
N THR A 96 4.73 2.96 7.62
CA THR A 96 5.08 3.50 6.30
C THR A 96 3.85 3.98 5.57
N TRP A 97 4.00 5.09 4.84
CA TRP A 97 2.94 5.67 4.01
C TRP A 97 3.29 5.54 2.52
N PRO A 98 2.32 5.23 1.63
CA PRO A 98 0.94 4.83 1.94
C PRO A 98 0.89 3.46 2.62
N VAL A 99 -0.19 3.20 3.36
CA VAL A 99 -0.43 1.88 3.95
C VAL A 99 -0.76 0.91 2.82
N ASP A 100 0.03 -0.16 2.73
CA ASP A 100 -0.10 -1.20 1.71
C ASP A 100 -1.11 -2.26 2.16
N ILE A 101 -2.32 -2.22 1.61
CA ILE A 101 -3.39 -3.17 1.95
C ILE A 101 -3.19 -4.57 1.36
N SER A 102 -2.22 -4.76 0.45
CA SER A 102 -1.91 -6.09 -0.10
C SER A 102 -1.16 -6.98 0.89
N LYS A 103 -0.61 -6.39 1.96
CA LYS A 103 0.10 -7.11 3.00
C LYS A 103 -0.82 -7.37 4.19
N SER A 104 -1.01 -8.64 4.53
CA SER A 104 -1.80 -9.06 5.69
C SER A 104 -1.26 -8.51 7.02
N GLU A 105 0.06 -8.26 7.12
CA GLU A 105 0.68 -7.66 8.30
C GLU A 105 0.13 -6.27 8.66
N ASN A 106 -0.44 -5.58 7.67
CA ASN A 106 -1.05 -4.27 7.88
C ASN A 106 -2.51 -4.36 8.30
N LEU A 107 -3.19 -5.50 8.15
CA LEU A 107 -4.59 -5.66 8.56
C LEU A 107 -4.68 -5.63 10.09
N MET A 108 -5.30 -4.58 10.62
CA MET A 108 -5.42 -4.35 12.06
C MET A 108 -6.77 -4.83 12.58
N LEU A 109 -7.86 -4.48 11.88
CA LEU A 109 -9.21 -4.86 12.24
C LEU A 109 -9.99 -5.21 10.97
N ALA A 110 -10.77 -6.27 11.03
CA ALA A 110 -11.62 -6.71 9.92
C ALA A 110 -13.10 -6.58 10.28
N ARG A 111 -13.94 -6.34 9.26
CA ARG A 111 -15.41 -6.39 9.31
C ARG A 111 -16.03 -5.54 10.42
N GLN A 112 -15.49 -4.35 10.64
CA GLN A 112 -16.02 -3.44 11.65
C GLN A 112 -17.36 -2.86 11.20
N GLU A 113 -18.36 -2.96 12.07
CA GLU A 113 -19.68 -2.36 11.85
C GLU A 113 -19.77 -0.93 12.42
N THR A 114 -18.73 -0.46 13.12
CA THR A 114 -18.67 0.89 13.68
C THR A 114 -18.22 1.90 12.64
N ASN A 115 -18.30 3.18 12.99
CA ASN A 115 -17.82 4.31 12.18
C ASN A 115 -16.58 4.99 12.79
N ASN A 116 -16.08 4.44 13.89
CA ASN A 116 -14.93 4.96 14.60
C ASN A 116 -14.20 3.83 15.33
N ILE A 117 -12.91 4.06 15.58
CA ILE A 117 -12.09 3.26 16.48
C ILE A 117 -11.19 4.17 17.31
N ASN A 118 -10.88 3.72 18.52
CA ASN A 118 -9.86 4.34 19.35
C ASN A 118 -8.48 3.86 18.88
N ILE A 119 -7.59 4.80 18.64
CA ILE A 119 -6.20 4.58 18.28
C ILE A 119 -5.29 5.20 19.35
N PRO A 120 -4.07 4.69 19.56
CA PRO A 120 -3.15 5.30 20.53
C PRO A 120 -2.87 6.77 20.18
N THR A 121 -2.92 7.66 21.16
CA THR A 121 -2.81 9.12 20.94
C THR A 121 -1.45 9.56 20.37
N ASN A 122 -0.39 8.81 20.67
CA ASN A 122 0.97 9.04 20.15
C ASN A 122 1.36 8.03 19.07
N ASP A 123 0.42 7.63 18.22
CA ASP A 123 0.70 6.65 17.18
C ASP A 123 1.31 7.30 15.93
N ASP A 124 2.59 7.02 15.67
CA ASP A 124 3.31 7.39 14.44
C ASP A 124 2.86 6.56 13.22
N ARG A 125 1.80 5.76 13.34
CA ARG A 125 1.25 4.95 12.25
C ARG A 125 0.29 5.74 11.37
N TYR A 126 0.30 5.35 10.11
CA TYR A 126 -0.69 5.71 9.11
C TYR A 126 -1.77 4.64 9.09
N TYR A 127 -2.97 5.07 8.75
CA TYR A 127 -4.14 4.21 8.65
C TYR A 127 -4.71 4.24 7.24
N ALA A 128 -5.27 3.12 6.81
CA ALA A 128 -6.10 3.04 5.62
C ALA A 128 -7.37 2.26 5.93
N ILE A 129 -8.46 2.66 5.29
CA ILE A 129 -9.77 2.03 5.48
C ILE A 129 -10.30 1.60 4.12
N THR A 130 -10.82 0.38 4.05
CA THR A 130 -11.60 -0.13 2.93
C THR A 130 -13.04 -0.39 3.40
N ALA A 131 -13.99 -0.23 2.50
CA ALA A 131 -15.36 -0.70 2.69
C ALA A 131 -15.46 -2.13 2.17
N MET A 132 -16.22 -2.98 2.85
CA MET A 132 -16.46 -4.37 2.50
C MET A 132 -17.95 -4.67 2.50
N ASP A 133 -18.42 -5.28 1.42
CA ASP A 133 -19.80 -5.74 1.28
C ASP A 133 -20.04 -7.11 1.97
N ARG A 134 -21.26 -7.62 1.88
CA ARG A 134 -21.63 -8.93 2.46
C ARG A 134 -21.00 -10.14 1.75
N TYR A 135 -20.46 -9.95 0.55
CA TYR A 135 -19.82 -10.98 -0.27
C TYR A 135 -18.30 -10.98 -0.09
N GLY A 136 -17.75 -10.01 0.65
CA GLY A 136 -16.32 -9.88 0.94
C GLY A 136 -15.55 -9.05 -0.09
N ASN A 137 -16.23 -8.38 -1.03
CA ASN A 137 -15.56 -7.47 -1.96
C ASN A 137 -15.11 -6.21 -1.22
N GLU A 138 -13.81 -5.90 -1.30
CA GLU A 138 -13.25 -4.66 -0.75
C GLU A 138 -13.23 -3.54 -1.79
N SER A 139 -13.51 -2.32 -1.35
CA SER A 139 -13.33 -1.10 -2.14
C SER A 139 -11.87 -0.63 -2.17
N GLU A 140 -11.59 0.38 -2.99
CA GLU A 140 -10.28 1.05 -2.98
C GLU A 140 -9.97 1.63 -1.58
N ALA A 141 -8.72 1.47 -1.16
CA ALA A 141 -8.26 1.97 0.14
C ALA A 141 -8.20 3.49 0.18
N VAL A 142 -8.78 4.07 1.24
CA VAL A 142 -8.67 5.50 1.52
C VAL A 142 -7.73 5.69 2.71
N GLN A 143 -6.67 6.46 2.49
CA GLN A 143 -5.63 6.73 3.48
C GLN A 143 -6.10 7.84 4.44
N SER A 144 -5.84 7.69 5.75
CA SER A 144 -6.19 8.70 6.76
C SER A 144 -5.39 9.99 6.61
N ALA A 145 -4.16 9.88 6.12
CA ALA A 145 -3.28 11.01 5.85
C ALA A 145 -3.25 11.32 4.35
N THR A 146 -3.69 12.53 3.99
CA THR A 146 -3.47 13.10 2.66
C THR A 146 -2.04 13.66 2.59
N LYS A 147 -1.07 12.79 2.33
CA LYS A 147 0.23 13.29 1.84
C LYS A 147 0.13 13.46 0.33
N VAL A 148 0.73 14.53 -0.18
CA VAL A 148 0.99 14.65 -1.61
C VAL A 148 2.01 13.56 -1.96
N CYS A 149 1.49 12.38 -2.28
CA CYS A 149 2.21 11.38 -3.03
C CYS A 149 2.47 12.03 -4.38
N ASN A 150 3.70 12.52 -4.59
CA ASN A 150 4.29 12.42 -5.91
C ASN A 150 4.43 10.93 -6.19
N THR A 151 3.29 10.31 -6.51
CA THR A 151 3.26 9.11 -7.35
C THR A 151 4.16 9.47 -8.51
N ALA A 152 4.93 8.52 -9.02
CA ALA A 152 5.70 8.69 -10.24
C ALA A 152 4.75 8.94 -11.43
N LYS A 153 4.03 10.06 -11.41
CA LYS A 153 3.16 10.57 -12.42
C LYS A 153 4.13 11.21 -13.41
N PHE A 154 4.10 10.70 -14.62
CA PHE A 154 4.85 11.32 -15.69
C PHE A 154 4.45 12.80 -15.76
N ILE A 155 5.45 13.66 -15.79
CA ILE A 155 5.27 15.09 -16.02
C ILE A 155 4.70 15.21 -17.44
N SER A 156 3.47 15.72 -17.54
CA SER A 156 2.81 15.95 -18.82
C SER A 156 3.63 16.92 -19.66
N ASN A 157 3.76 16.61 -20.95
CA ASN A 157 4.50 17.42 -21.90
C ASN A 157 3.90 17.34 -23.30
N ASP A 158 4.10 18.40 -24.08
CA ASP A 158 3.66 18.53 -25.49
C ASP A 158 4.81 18.25 -26.48
N GLY A 159 5.94 17.70 -25.99
CA GLY A 159 7.16 17.49 -26.76
C GLY A 159 8.13 18.67 -26.77
N GLU A 160 7.68 19.90 -26.48
CA GLU A 160 8.53 21.09 -26.41
C GLU A 160 8.63 21.66 -24.99
N LYS A 161 7.54 21.61 -24.24
CA LYS A 161 7.39 22.10 -22.88
C LYS A 161 6.79 21.03 -22.00
N ALA A 162 7.22 20.98 -20.75
CA ALA A 162 6.60 20.15 -19.73
C ALA A 162 6.01 21.00 -18.61
N MET A 163 4.88 20.56 -18.07
CA MET A 163 4.17 21.25 -16.99
C MET A 163 4.58 20.66 -15.64
N LEU A 164 5.19 21.49 -14.79
CA LEU A 164 5.60 21.04 -13.47
C LEU A 164 4.40 21.00 -12.49
N PRO A 165 4.44 20.14 -11.47
CA PRO A 165 3.46 20.16 -10.39
C PRO A 165 3.47 21.50 -9.64
N ALA A 166 2.31 21.96 -9.16
CA ALA A 166 2.16 23.25 -8.49
C ALA A 166 3.05 23.42 -7.24
N TRP A 167 3.37 22.32 -6.54
CA TRP A 167 4.24 22.32 -5.36
C TRP A 167 5.71 22.66 -5.68
N TYR A 168 6.13 22.63 -6.95
CA TYR A 168 7.49 23.02 -7.35
C TYR A 168 7.84 24.46 -6.95
N ASN A 169 6.85 25.37 -6.94
CA ASN A 169 7.09 26.79 -6.65
C ASN A 169 7.60 27.04 -5.21
N GLU A 170 7.44 26.07 -4.31
CA GLU A 170 7.95 26.12 -2.94
C GLU A 170 9.43 25.70 -2.84
N CYS A 171 10.04 25.24 -3.94
CA CYS A 171 11.41 24.74 -3.98
C CYS A 171 12.39 25.75 -4.58
N ASP A 172 13.40 26.16 -3.81
CA ASP A 172 14.49 27.03 -4.28
C ASP A 172 15.68 26.22 -4.83
N GLY A 173 15.80 26.11 -6.15
CA GLY A 173 16.94 25.46 -6.77
C GLY A 173 16.95 25.46 -8.30
N MET A 174 18.01 24.91 -8.88
CA MET A 174 18.14 24.71 -10.33
C MET A 174 17.50 23.39 -10.76
N ILE A 175 16.69 23.42 -11.82
CA ILE A 175 16.12 22.21 -12.39
C ILE A 175 17.13 21.55 -13.33
N ILE A 176 17.31 20.25 -13.16
CA ILE A 176 18.11 19.42 -14.05
C ILE A 176 17.30 18.22 -14.56
N ALA A 177 17.59 17.85 -15.80
CA ALA A 177 17.22 16.58 -16.38
C ALA A 177 18.38 15.59 -16.19
N THR A 178 18.05 14.45 -15.59
CA THR A 178 18.97 13.33 -15.36
C THR A 178 18.52 12.12 -16.17
N GLY A 179 19.49 11.30 -16.59
CA GLY A 179 19.20 9.97 -17.11
C GLY A 179 18.64 9.06 -16.01
N LEU A 180 18.11 7.89 -16.37
CA LEU A 180 17.63 6.90 -15.40
C LEU A 180 18.76 6.37 -14.48
N ASN A 181 20.00 6.48 -14.92
CA ASN A 181 21.20 6.16 -14.15
C ASN A 181 21.66 7.30 -13.21
N GLY A 182 20.95 8.43 -13.17
CA GLY A 182 21.27 9.56 -12.30
C GLY A 182 22.29 10.55 -12.87
N ASN A 183 22.85 10.31 -14.05
CA ASN A 183 23.79 11.25 -14.69
C ASN A 183 23.07 12.52 -15.11
N THR A 184 23.63 13.68 -14.76
CA THR A 184 23.11 14.98 -15.21
C THR A 184 23.32 15.13 -16.71
N ILE A 185 22.20 15.20 -17.44
CA ILE A 185 22.22 15.37 -18.90
C ILE A 185 22.15 16.85 -19.23
N LYS A 186 21.28 17.61 -18.55
CA LYS A 186 21.08 19.03 -18.87
C LYS A 186 20.45 19.82 -17.73
N THR A 187 20.79 21.09 -17.63
CA THR A 187 20.05 22.06 -16.83
C THR A 187 18.90 22.62 -17.65
N LEU A 188 17.70 22.65 -17.08
CA LEU A 188 16.49 23.14 -17.74
C LEU A 188 16.15 24.54 -17.25
N ARG A 189 15.69 25.39 -18.19
CA ARG A 189 15.20 26.72 -17.86
C ARG A 189 13.70 26.64 -17.56
N THR A 190 13.29 27.28 -16.48
CA THR A 190 11.89 27.43 -16.10
C THR A 190 11.36 28.77 -16.59
N LYS A 191 10.11 28.77 -17.05
CA LYS A 191 9.29 29.99 -17.21
C LYS A 191 7.98 29.73 -16.50
N SER A 192 7.78 30.38 -15.34
CA SER A 192 6.66 30.11 -14.44
C SER A 192 6.60 28.60 -14.11
N ASN A 193 5.47 27.94 -14.37
CA ASN A 193 5.25 26.52 -14.07
C ASN A 193 5.61 25.57 -15.24
N THR A 194 6.34 26.05 -16.25
CA THR A 194 6.73 25.24 -17.42
C THR A 194 8.24 25.16 -17.58
N ILE A 195 8.72 24.00 -18.00
CA ILE A 195 10.13 23.76 -18.38
C ILE A 195 10.25 23.57 -19.88
N ASP A 196 11.29 24.18 -20.46
CA ASP A 196 11.63 23.96 -21.86
C ASP A 196 12.42 22.65 -22.01
N ILE A 197 11.86 21.69 -22.74
CA ILE A 197 12.43 20.35 -22.98
C ILE A 197 12.88 20.14 -24.43
N ARG A 198 12.81 21.16 -25.30
CA ARG A 198 13.25 21.09 -26.71
C ARG A 198 14.70 20.62 -26.85
N SER A 199 15.50 20.95 -25.84
CA SER A 199 16.93 20.67 -25.82
C SER A 199 17.28 19.22 -25.43
N LEU A 200 16.29 18.42 -25.04
CA LEU A 200 16.41 16.99 -24.73
C LEU A 200 15.95 16.15 -25.93
N LYS A 201 16.67 15.08 -26.22
CA LYS A 201 16.27 14.10 -27.25
C LYS A 201 15.07 13.27 -26.77
N ASP A 202 14.41 12.60 -27.68
CA ASP A 202 13.34 11.66 -27.35
C ASP A 202 13.86 10.54 -26.44
N GLY A 203 13.09 10.20 -25.42
CA GLY A 203 13.54 9.27 -24.38
C GLY A 203 12.87 9.48 -23.03
N MET A 204 13.41 8.79 -22.03
CA MET A 204 12.94 8.82 -20.64
C MET A 204 13.97 9.55 -19.77
N TYR A 205 13.50 10.51 -18.98
CA TYR A 205 14.34 11.32 -18.11
C TYR A 205 13.71 11.45 -16.72
N GLN A 206 14.56 11.72 -15.74
CA GLN A 206 14.13 12.12 -14.41
C GLN A 206 14.42 13.61 -14.22
N ILE A 207 13.40 14.36 -13.79
CA ILE A 207 13.53 15.78 -13.47
C ILE A 207 13.81 15.93 -11.97
N ARG A 208 14.87 16.66 -11.64
CA ARG A 208 15.31 16.92 -10.27
C ARG A 208 15.57 18.41 -10.06
N ILE A 209 15.51 18.84 -8.82
CA ILE A 209 15.92 20.17 -8.36
C ILE A 209 17.20 19.99 -7.55
N ILE A 210 18.19 20.84 -7.79
CA ILE A 210 19.39 20.94 -6.95
C ILE A 210 19.38 22.30 -6.24
N ASN A 211 19.40 22.26 -4.92
CA ASN A 211 19.45 23.46 -4.09
C ASN A 211 20.90 23.94 -3.91
N LYS A 212 21.11 25.15 -3.38
CA LYS A 212 22.46 25.72 -3.11
C LYS A 212 23.34 24.87 -2.18
N LYS A 213 22.75 23.95 -1.41
CA LYS A 213 23.43 23.00 -0.52
C LYS A 213 23.77 21.66 -1.20
N ASP A 214 23.66 21.59 -2.52
CA ASP A 214 23.89 20.39 -3.36
C ASP A 214 22.97 19.19 -3.05
N ILE A 215 21.86 19.44 -2.33
CA ILE A 215 20.83 18.45 -2.07
C ILE A 215 19.90 18.37 -3.27
N SER A 216 19.71 17.15 -3.80
CA SER A 216 18.88 16.91 -4.98
C SER A 216 17.53 16.26 -4.65
N HIS A 217 16.43 16.94 -5.01
CA HIS A 217 15.06 16.43 -4.85
C HIS A 217 14.49 16.00 -6.19
N ARG A 218 13.84 14.82 -6.26
CA ARG A 218 13.17 14.34 -7.48
C ARG A 218 11.79 14.97 -7.59
N ILE A 219 11.51 15.62 -8.73
CA ILE A 219 10.17 16.11 -9.07
C ILE A 219 9.32 14.99 -9.65
N GLY A 220 9.86 14.27 -10.64
CA GLY A 220 9.13 13.24 -11.34
C GLY A 220 9.88 12.70 -12.55
N PHE A 221 9.21 11.83 -13.29
CA PHE A 221 9.73 11.28 -14.54
C PHE A 221 9.06 11.96 -15.72
N ILE A 222 9.75 12.02 -16.85
CA ILE A 222 9.20 12.55 -18.10
C ILE A 222 9.55 11.61 -19.24
N LYS A 223 8.56 11.35 -20.11
CA LYS A 223 8.73 10.62 -21.36
C LYS A 223 8.53 11.60 -22.51
N ILE A 224 9.54 11.78 -23.35
CA ILE A 224 9.52 12.67 -24.51
C ILE A 224 9.43 11.78 -25.76
N LYS A 225 8.42 12.03 -26.59
CA LYS A 225 8.26 11.40 -27.90
C LYS A 225 7.70 12.44 -28.86
N ARG A 226 8.49 12.81 -29.87
CA ARG A 226 8.09 13.73 -30.95
C ARG A 226 7.80 12.89 -32.20
N PHE A 227 6.77 13.26 -32.94
CA PHE A 227 6.41 12.63 -34.22
C PHE A 227 6.86 13.52 -35.36
#